data_AF-A0A8C6SYV8-F1
#
_entry.id   AF-A0A8C6SYV8-F1
#
_cell.length_a   1.000
_cell.length_b   1.000
_cell.length_c   1.000
_cell.angle_alpha   90.00
_cell.angle_beta   90.00
_cell.angle_gamma   90.00
#
_symmetry.space_group_name_H-M   'P 1'
#
loop_
_entity.id
_entity.type
_entity.pdbx_description
1 polymer ?
#
loop_
_entity_poly.entity_id
_entity_poly.type
_entity_poly.pdbx_seq_one_letter_code
_entity_poly.pdbx_strand_id
1 'polypeptide(L)'
;MSTLVSNNTEETGVRKTLSDASSASTTATSNSLRNERPSRLNSARSANTSNTSSDTAVNHAESYFLRRENRLSARRKAEEEAAINDYKKMYEKALGTNQRLKSRLETSKQELSVIQDQLQRAQKGRPGACGSNMLDTEKKESWALKKRISDIEDQLKVKAELKMENQRLKDENGALIRVITKLSK
;
A
#
# COMPACT_ATOMS: atom_id res chain seq x y z
N MET A 1 -21.58 -2.31 34.86
CA MET A 1 -20.34 -1.83 34.20
C MET A 1 -20.60 -1.87 32.70
N SER A 2 -21.14 -0.78 32.15
CA SER A 2 -21.63 -0.71 30.78
C SER A 2 -20.49 -0.45 29.79
N THR A 3 -20.45 -1.24 28.72
CA THR A 3 -19.55 -1.09 27.57
C THR A 3 -20.11 -0.05 26.61
N LEU A 4 -19.42 1.07 26.43
CA LEU A 4 -19.67 2.01 25.33
C LEU A 4 -18.60 1.79 24.26
N VAL A 5 -19.04 1.19 23.14
CA VAL A 5 -18.30 1.14 21.87
C VAL A 5 -18.59 2.45 21.16
N SER A 6 -17.58 3.32 21.05
CA SER A 6 -17.66 4.54 20.23
C SER A 6 -17.25 4.22 18.80
N ASN A 7 -18.25 4.17 17.91
CA ASN A 7 -18.07 4.31 16.48
C ASN A 7 -17.98 5.81 16.15
N ASN A 8 -16.87 6.27 15.60
CA ASN A 8 -16.79 7.56 14.93
C ASN A 8 -16.24 7.37 13.52
N THR A 9 -17.17 7.30 12.58
CA THR A 9 -17.00 7.61 11.17
C THR A 9 -16.94 9.12 11.00
N GLU A 10 -15.80 9.65 10.55
CA GLU A 10 -15.76 10.91 9.80
C GLU A 10 -14.73 10.79 8.66
N GLU A 11 -15.27 10.72 7.44
CA GLU A 11 -14.56 11.12 6.22
C GLU A 11 -14.48 12.64 6.19
N THR A 12 -13.31 13.22 5.88
CA THR A 12 -13.22 14.41 5.01
C THR A 12 -11.80 14.58 4.44
N GLY A 13 -11.65 14.24 3.15
CA GLY A 13 -11.04 15.14 2.16
C GLY A 13 -9.55 15.47 2.24
N VAL A 14 -8.66 14.53 1.85
CA VAL A 14 -7.32 14.90 1.36
C VAL A 14 -7.36 15.05 -0.17
N ARG A 15 -7.65 16.26 -0.67
CA ARG A 15 -7.39 16.62 -2.07
C ARG A 15 -5.88 16.84 -2.26
N LYS A 16 -5.21 15.90 -2.92
CA LYS A 16 -3.83 16.05 -3.38
C LYS A 16 -3.85 16.39 -4.87
N THR A 17 -3.83 17.67 -5.20
CA THR A 17 -3.71 18.17 -6.58
C THR A 17 -2.24 18.17 -6.96
N LEU A 18 -1.85 17.30 -7.90
CA LEU A 18 -0.62 17.41 -8.66
C LEU A 18 -0.87 18.41 -9.80
N SER A 19 -0.39 19.63 -9.63
CA SER A 19 -0.37 20.63 -10.70
C SER A 19 0.93 20.49 -11.49
N ASP A 20 0.77 20.12 -12.74
CA ASP A 20 1.76 20.13 -13.80
C ASP A 20 1.74 21.51 -14.52
N ALA A 21 2.92 21.93 -14.96
CA ALA A 21 3.22 23.01 -15.90
C ALA A 21 2.81 24.47 -15.59
N SER A 22 3.81 25.35 -15.40
CA SER A 22 4.30 26.30 -16.44
C SER A 22 5.06 27.47 -15.81
N SER A 23 6.40 27.44 -15.90
CA SER A 23 7.25 28.59 -15.58
C SER A 23 7.29 29.55 -16.77
N ALA A 24 6.60 30.68 -16.65
CA ALA A 24 6.80 31.82 -17.54
C ALA A 24 8.09 32.56 -17.11
N SER A 25 9.13 32.49 -17.93
CA SER A 25 10.35 33.27 -17.74
C SER A 25 10.43 34.33 -18.85
N THR A 26 10.34 35.59 -18.45
CA THR A 26 10.59 36.76 -19.28
C THR A 26 12.09 36.95 -19.47
N THR A 27 12.58 36.88 -20.70
CA THR A 27 13.90 37.44 -21.05
C THR A 27 13.78 38.16 -22.39
N ALA A 28 13.68 39.49 -22.31
CA ALA A 28 13.99 40.38 -23.40
C ALA A 28 15.51 40.52 -23.47
N THR A 29 16.13 40.11 -24.58
CA THR A 29 17.43 40.66 -24.98
C THR A 29 17.62 40.49 -26.48
N SER A 30 17.96 41.63 -27.08
CA SER A 30 18.32 41.88 -28.47
C SER A 30 19.26 40.83 -29.08
N ASN A 31 19.01 40.44 -30.33
CA ASN A 31 20.09 40.17 -31.29
C ASN A 31 19.63 40.39 -32.73
N SER A 32 20.30 41.35 -33.35
CA SER A 32 20.37 41.67 -34.77
C SER A 32 20.84 40.46 -35.58
N LEU A 33 20.17 40.14 -36.69
CA LEU A 33 20.75 39.39 -37.82
C LEU A 33 20.03 39.81 -39.10
N ARG A 34 20.71 40.66 -39.87
CA ARG A 34 20.45 40.95 -41.29
C ARG A 34 20.47 39.64 -42.06
N ASN A 35 19.35 39.25 -42.67
CA ASN A 35 19.35 38.30 -43.77
C ASN A 35 18.90 39.01 -45.05
N GLU A 36 19.91 39.35 -45.85
CA GLU A 36 19.88 39.76 -47.25
C GLU A 36 18.95 38.83 -48.06
N ARG A 37 17.94 39.40 -48.73
CA ARG A 37 17.10 38.67 -49.69
C ARG A 37 17.63 38.98 -51.09
N PRO A 38 18.27 38.02 -51.79
CA PRO A 38 18.78 38.26 -53.13
C PRO A 38 17.64 38.46 -54.13
N SER A 39 17.79 39.55 -54.88
CA SER A 39 17.08 39.91 -56.09
C SER A 39 16.97 38.72 -57.06
N ARG A 40 15.75 38.44 -57.52
CA ARG A 40 15.49 37.61 -58.69
C ARG A 40 15.08 38.51 -59.84
N LEU A 41 16.07 38.96 -60.61
CA LEU A 41 15.87 39.52 -61.94
C LEU A 41 15.83 38.40 -62.98
N ASN A 42 14.90 38.56 -63.93
CA ASN A 42 14.97 38.21 -65.34
C ASN A 42 15.37 36.79 -65.76
N SER A 43 14.42 36.11 -66.39
CA SER A 43 14.73 35.37 -67.61
C SER A 43 13.62 35.62 -68.63
N ALA A 44 13.92 36.53 -69.56
CA ALA A 44 13.19 36.68 -70.80
C ALA A 44 13.33 35.37 -71.61
N ARG A 45 12.21 34.86 -72.12
CA ARG A 45 12.20 34.00 -73.30
C ARG A 45 11.18 34.53 -74.28
N SER A 46 11.67 35.43 -75.14
CA SER A 46 11.14 35.62 -76.48
C SER A 46 11.60 34.44 -77.34
N ALA A 47 10.65 33.75 -77.97
CA ALA A 47 10.86 33.02 -79.21
C ALA A 47 9.49 32.72 -79.84
N ASN A 48 9.18 33.45 -80.92
CA ASN A 48 8.22 33.03 -81.92
C ASN A 48 8.68 31.70 -82.53
N THR A 49 7.86 30.64 -82.43
CA THR A 49 7.89 29.53 -83.38
C THR A 49 6.47 28.99 -83.55
N SER A 50 5.83 29.36 -84.65
CA SER A 50 4.68 28.65 -85.20
C SER A 50 5.10 27.23 -85.59
N ASN A 51 4.16 26.30 -85.41
CA ASN A 51 4.17 24.92 -85.89
C ASN A 51 5.14 23.94 -85.22
N THR A 52 4.89 23.59 -83.96
CA THR A 52 4.98 22.18 -83.52
C THR A 52 3.93 21.86 -82.47
N SER A 53 3.09 20.88 -82.84
CA SER A 53 2.42 19.90 -82.01
C SER A 53 1.61 20.37 -80.79
N SER A 54 0.30 20.13 -80.89
CA SER A 54 -0.62 19.91 -79.78
C SER A 54 -0.05 19.00 -78.68
N ASP A 55 0.97 18.18 -78.95
CA ASP A 55 1.66 17.37 -77.94
C ASP A 55 2.33 18.21 -76.83
N THR A 56 2.90 19.39 -77.10
CA THR A 56 3.68 20.12 -76.07
C THR A 56 2.81 20.70 -74.95
N ALA A 57 1.60 21.17 -75.27
CA ALA A 57 0.62 21.63 -74.29
C ALA A 57 0.08 20.46 -73.43
N VAL A 58 -0.11 19.30 -74.04
CA VAL A 58 -0.55 18.06 -73.35
C VAL A 58 0.54 17.57 -72.40
N ASN A 59 1.81 17.59 -72.82
CA ASN A 59 2.98 17.27 -71.97
C ASN A 59 3.13 18.23 -70.77
N HIS A 60 2.81 19.52 -70.94
CA HIS A 60 2.83 20.48 -69.84
C HIS A 60 1.72 20.22 -68.82
N ALA A 61 0.50 19.94 -69.30
CA ALA A 61 -0.62 19.55 -68.46
C ALA A 61 -0.30 18.27 -67.68
N GLU A 62 0.22 17.24 -68.36
CA GLU A 62 0.63 15.97 -67.76
C GLU A 62 1.71 16.15 -66.67
N SER A 63 2.71 17.01 -66.90
CA SER A 63 3.73 17.34 -65.90
C SER A 63 3.14 18.00 -64.64
N TYR A 64 2.11 18.85 -64.79
CA TYR A 64 1.39 19.42 -63.65
C TYR A 64 0.58 18.37 -62.90
N PHE A 65 -0.09 17.47 -63.61
CA PHE A 65 -0.83 16.36 -63.00
C PHE A 65 0.11 15.43 -62.23
N LEU A 66 1.24 15.03 -62.79
CA LEU A 66 2.24 14.18 -62.13
C LEU A 66 2.85 14.86 -60.89
N ARG A 67 3.12 16.17 -60.95
CA ARG A 67 3.57 16.96 -59.78
C ARG A 67 2.49 17.03 -58.69
N ARG A 68 1.22 17.21 -59.09
CA ARG A 68 0.07 17.23 -58.16
C ARG A 68 -0.12 15.88 -57.51
N GLU A 69 -0.06 14.81 -58.29
CA GLU A 69 -0.16 13.42 -57.81
C GLU A 69 0.95 13.09 -56.83
N ASN A 70 2.21 13.39 -57.18
CA ASN A 70 3.35 13.19 -56.28
C ASN A 70 3.19 13.94 -54.94
N ARG A 71 2.65 15.16 -54.95
CA ARG A 71 2.36 15.89 -53.71
C ARG A 71 1.27 15.22 -52.87
N LEU A 72 0.23 14.69 -53.51
CA LEU A 72 -0.85 13.96 -52.83
C LEU A 72 -0.35 12.63 -52.26
N SER A 73 0.51 11.92 -52.99
CA SER A 73 1.13 10.67 -52.55
C SER A 73 2.11 10.91 -51.39
N ALA A 74 2.96 11.94 -51.47
CA ALA A 74 3.84 12.34 -50.37
C ALA A 74 3.05 12.74 -49.11
N ARG A 75 1.91 13.43 -49.28
CA ARG A 75 1.03 13.78 -48.16
C ARG A 75 0.41 12.53 -47.52
N ARG A 76 -0.13 11.60 -48.32
CA ARG A 76 -0.66 10.32 -47.81
C ARG A 76 0.41 9.54 -47.06
N LYS A 77 1.63 9.47 -47.60
CA LYS A 77 2.76 8.78 -46.96
C LYS A 77 3.15 9.43 -45.63
N ALA A 78 3.18 10.77 -45.55
CA ALA A 78 3.45 11.48 -44.30
C ALA A 78 2.35 11.24 -43.24
N GLU A 79 1.08 11.20 -43.66
CA GLU A 79 -0.05 10.88 -42.77
C GLU A 79 0.03 9.42 -42.27
N GLU A 80 0.41 8.47 -43.12
CA GLU A 80 0.64 7.07 -42.76
C GLU A 80 1.83 6.90 -41.81
N GLU A 81 2.96 7.55 -42.09
CA GLU A 81 4.13 7.55 -41.20
C GLU A 81 3.81 8.17 -39.83
N ALA A 82 2.98 9.22 -39.78
CA ALA A 82 2.52 9.80 -38.52
C ALA A 82 1.67 8.79 -37.71
N ALA A 83 0.73 8.11 -38.37
CA ALA A 83 -0.08 7.07 -37.72
C ALA A 83 0.79 5.91 -37.20
N ILE A 84 1.74 5.42 -38.00
CA ILE A 84 2.68 4.37 -37.59
C ILE A 84 3.48 4.81 -36.36
N ASN A 85 3.98 6.05 -36.34
CA ASN A 85 4.72 6.59 -35.20
C ASN A 85 3.84 6.68 -33.95
N ASP A 86 2.58 7.07 -34.08
CA ASP A 86 1.65 7.14 -32.96
C ASP A 86 1.29 5.74 -32.43
N TYR A 87 1.05 4.76 -33.31
CA TYR A 87 0.87 3.36 -32.92
C TYR A 87 2.09 2.82 -32.18
N LYS A 88 3.30 3.09 -32.68
CA LYS A 88 4.55 2.69 -32.04
C LYS A 88 4.68 3.28 -30.63
N LYS A 89 4.42 4.58 -30.46
CA LYS A 89 4.45 5.23 -29.14
C LYS A 89 3.42 4.62 -28.17
N MET A 90 2.21 4.36 -28.64
CA MET A 90 1.17 3.72 -27.82
C MET A 90 1.57 2.31 -27.40
N TYR A 91 2.16 1.54 -28.31
CA TYR A 91 2.68 0.19 -28.03
C TYR A 91 3.80 0.22 -27.00
N GLU A 92 4.80 1.11 -27.16
CA GLU A 92 5.89 1.27 -26.20
C GLU A 92 5.36 1.68 -24.81
N LYS A 93 4.39 2.59 -24.76
CA LYS A 93 3.72 2.99 -23.51
C LYS A 93 3.00 1.81 -22.86
N ALA A 94 2.26 1.01 -23.63
CA ALA A 94 1.58 -0.18 -23.15
C ALA A 94 2.56 -1.25 -22.65
N LEU A 95 3.69 -1.42 -23.34
CA LEU A 95 4.75 -2.33 -22.93
C LEU A 95 5.39 -1.90 -21.62
N GLY A 96 5.71 -0.62 -21.46
CA GLY A 96 6.27 -0.05 -20.22
C GLY A 96 5.31 -0.19 -19.04
N THR A 97 4.02 0.06 -19.24
CA THR A 97 3.03 -0.16 -18.17
C THR A 97 2.87 -1.64 -17.84
N ASN A 98 2.90 -2.54 -18.82
CA ASN A 98 2.83 -3.98 -18.61
C ASN A 98 4.03 -4.48 -17.78
N GLN A 99 5.25 -4.04 -18.11
CA GLN A 99 6.46 -4.36 -17.36
C GLN A 99 6.35 -3.86 -15.91
N ARG A 100 5.92 -2.61 -15.70
CA ARG A 100 5.70 -2.05 -14.35
C ARG A 100 4.67 -2.84 -13.55
N LEU A 101 3.57 -3.25 -14.18
CA LEU A 101 2.53 -4.05 -13.52
C LEU A 101 3.05 -5.45 -13.15
N LYS A 102 3.83 -6.08 -14.02
CA LYS A 102 4.50 -7.37 -13.73
C LYS A 102 5.44 -7.25 -12.54
N SER A 103 6.29 -6.22 -12.49
CA SER A 103 7.17 -5.98 -11.33
C SER A 103 6.38 -5.77 -10.04
N ARG A 104 5.30 -4.98 -10.07
CA ARG A 104 4.45 -4.74 -8.89
C ARG A 104 3.69 -6.00 -8.45
N LEU A 105 3.29 -6.85 -9.38
CA LEU A 105 2.68 -8.14 -9.06
C LEU A 105 3.70 -9.04 -8.36
N GLU A 106 4.94 -9.09 -8.86
CA GLU A 106 5.99 -9.92 -8.28
C GLU A 106 6.38 -9.45 -6.87
N THR A 107 6.53 -8.14 -6.66
CA THR A 107 6.78 -7.59 -5.32
C THR A 107 5.63 -7.92 -4.37
N SER A 108 4.37 -7.79 -4.82
CA SER A 108 3.20 -8.13 -4.00
C SER A 108 3.14 -9.63 -3.66
N LYS A 109 3.51 -10.52 -4.59
CA LYS A 109 3.63 -11.96 -4.31
C LYS A 109 4.71 -12.25 -3.26
N GLN A 110 5.85 -11.58 -3.36
CA GLN A 110 6.93 -11.74 -2.39
C GLN A 110 6.51 -11.24 -1.00
N GLU A 111 5.86 -10.09 -0.92
CA GLU A 111 5.28 -9.57 0.33
C GLU A 111 4.26 -10.54 0.94
N LEU A 112 3.36 -11.10 0.12
CA LEU A 112 2.41 -12.11 0.56
C LEU A 112 3.12 -13.36 1.10
N SER A 113 4.18 -13.83 0.43
CA SER A 113 4.98 -14.96 0.93
C SER A 113 5.62 -14.64 2.28
N VAL A 114 6.17 -13.44 2.46
CA VAL A 114 6.75 -13.00 3.73
C VAL A 114 5.69 -12.94 4.82
N ILE A 115 4.50 -12.40 4.53
CA ILE A 115 3.38 -12.34 5.48
C ILE A 115 2.89 -13.75 5.83
N GLN A 116 2.79 -14.65 4.85
CA GLN A 116 2.44 -16.05 5.08
C GLN A 116 3.46 -16.76 5.96
N ASP A 117 4.75 -16.55 5.73
CA ASP A 117 5.82 -17.09 6.57
C ASP A 117 5.78 -16.51 7.98
N GLN A 118 5.53 -15.21 8.13
CA GLN A 118 5.36 -14.57 9.43
C GLN A 118 4.11 -15.09 10.17
N LEU A 119 3.00 -15.27 9.47
CA LEU A 119 1.78 -15.86 10.01
C LEU A 119 2.03 -17.31 10.43
N GLN A 120 2.67 -18.11 9.59
CA GLN A 120 3.02 -19.49 9.91
C GLN A 120 3.99 -19.54 11.10
N ARG A 121 4.95 -18.61 11.19
CA ARG A 121 5.85 -18.47 12.34
C ARG A 121 5.14 -17.97 13.58
N ALA A 122 4.13 -17.12 13.49
CA ALA A 122 3.31 -16.69 14.63
C ALA A 122 2.38 -17.83 15.08
N GLN A 123 1.89 -18.64 14.14
CA GLN A 123 1.03 -19.79 14.40
C GLN A 123 1.82 -20.99 14.94
N LYS A 124 3.04 -21.25 14.44
CA LYS A 124 3.97 -22.28 14.97
C LYS A 124 4.76 -21.80 16.18
N GLY A 125 5.07 -20.50 16.25
CA GLY A 125 5.71 -19.80 17.36
C GLY A 125 4.73 -19.43 18.47
N ARG A 126 3.42 -19.68 18.28
CA ARG A 126 2.59 -20.33 19.29
C ARG A 126 2.87 -21.83 19.16
N PRO A 127 3.89 -22.38 19.84
CA PRO A 127 4.02 -23.80 19.83
C PRO A 127 2.79 -24.34 20.60
N GLY A 128 2.35 -25.52 20.23
CA GLY A 128 1.67 -26.42 21.18
C GLY A 128 2.48 -26.66 22.48
N ALA A 129 3.62 -25.99 22.67
CA ALA A 129 4.44 -25.93 23.87
C ALA A 129 4.60 -24.51 24.48
N CYS A 130 3.89 -23.48 24.01
CA CYS A 130 3.77 -22.20 24.76
C CYS A 130 2.31 -21.79 24.91
N GLY A 131 1.44 -22.08 23.93
CA GLY A 131 -0.01 -21.95 24.13
C GLY A 131 -0.59 -23.02 25.07
N SER A 132 -0.28 -24.30 24.80
CA SER A 132 -0.69 -25.41 25.69
C SER A 132 0.10 -25.38 26.99
N ASN A 133 1.42 -25.23 26.93
CA ASN A 133 2.22 -25.22 28.16
C ASN A 133 1.85 -24.06 29.09
N MET A 134 1.55 -22.86 28.59
CA MET A 134 1.14 -21.74 29.47
C MET A 134 -0.21 -22.02 30.14
N LEU A 135 -1.20 -22.51 29.39
CA LEU A 135 -2.49 -22.94 29.94
C LEU A 135 -2.34 -24.12 30.92
N ASP A 136 -1.45 -25.07 30.63
CA ASP A 136 -1.22 -26.26 31.46
C ASP A 136 -0.38 -25.93 32.70
N THR A 137 0.56 -24.97 32.61
CA THR A 137 1.28 -24.44 33.79
C THR A 137 0.35 -23.60 34.66
N GLU A 138 -0.50 -22.76 34.08
CA GLU A 138 -1.51 -22.00 34.82
C GLU A 138 -2.53 -22.92 35.50
N LYS A 139 -2.95 -24.02 34.86
CA LYS A 139 -3.81 -25.04 35.50
C LYS A 139 -3.10 -25.75 36.65
N LYS A 140 -1.84 -26.12 36.48
CA LYS A 140 -1.03 -26.75 37.55
C LYS A 140 -0.81 -25.80 38.72
N GLU A 141 -0.50 -24.54 38.44
CA GLU A 141 -0.35 -23.50 39.45
C GLU A 141 -1.68 -23.22 40.17
N SER A 142 -2.78 -23.11 39.43
CA SER A 142 -4.12 -22.98 40.00
C SER A 142 -4.48 -24.17 40.91
N TRP A 143 -4.17 -25.40 40.51
CA TRP A 143 -4.40 -26.57 41.34
C TRP A 143 -3.51 -26.61 42.58
N ALA A 144 -2.22 -26.25 42.46
CA ALA A 144 -1.30 -26.16 43.59
C ALA A 144 -1.75 -25.10 44.61
N LEU A 145 -2.19 -23.93 44.13
CA LEU A 145 -2.76 -22.87 44.96
C LEU A 145 -4.06 -23.33 45.65
N LYS A 146 -4.98 -23.97 44.92
CA LYS A 146 -6.21 -24.54 45.51
C LYS A 146 -5.90 -25.56 46.60
N LYS A 147 -4.94 -26.45 46.36
CA LYS A 147 -4.49 -27.43 47.37
C LYS A 147 -3.90 -26.73 48.60
N ARG A 148 -3.10 -25.68 48.40
CA ARG A 148 -2.52 -24.90 49.51
C ARG A 148 -3.59 -24.14 50.30
N ILE A 149 -4.59 -23.58 49.62
CA ILE A 149 -5.74 -22.93 50.26
C ILE A 149 -6.49 -23.96 51.12
N SER A 150 -6.84 -25.12 50.56
CA SER A 150 -7.52 -26.20 51.29
C SER A 150 -6.73 -26.65 52.52
N ASP A 151 -5.40 -26.82 52.40
CA ASP A 151 -4.53 -27.17 53.52
C ASP A 151 -4.52 -26.09 54.62
N ILE A 152 -4.49 -24.81 54.24
CA ILE A 152 -4.58 -23.69 55.19
C ILE A 152 -5.97 -23.63 55.85
N GLU A 153 -7.04 -23.87 55.09
CA GLU A 153 -8.41 -23.92 55.61
C GLU A 153 -8.57 -25.03 56.66
N ASP A 154 -8.03 -26.22 56.40
CA ASP A 154 -8.05 -27.34 57.35
C ASP A 154 -7.23 -27.02 58.61
N GLN A 155 -6.05 -26.40 58.46
CA GLN A 155 -5.25 -25.96 59.61
C GLN A 155 -5.97 -24.91 60.46
N LEU A 156 -6.69 -23.98 59.83
CA LEU A 156 -7.50 -23.00 60.54
C LEU A 156 -8.65 -23.65 61.31
N LYS A 157 -9.29 -24.67 60.74
CA LYS A 157 -10.34 -25.43 61.41
C LYS A 157 -9.82 -26.14 62.66
N VAL A 158 -8.71 -26.86 62.55
CA VAL A 158 -8.06 -27.52 63.71
C VAL A 158 -7.67 -26.49 64.78
N LYS A 159 -7.13 -25.34 64.38
CA LYS A 159 -6.77 -24.27 65.32
C LYS A 159 -7.99 -23.71 66.05
N ALA A 160 -9.14 -23.59 65.38
CA ALA A 160 -10.39 -23.16 66.00
C ALA A 160 -10.90 -24.20 67.02
N GLU A 161 -10.89 -25.48 66.66
CA GLU A 161 -11.26 -26.59 67.55
C GLU A 161 -10.39 -26.62 68.80
N LEU A 162 -9.06 -26.54 68.65
CA LEU A 162 -8.13 -26.49 69.78
C LEU A 162 -8.35 -25.26 70.67
N LYS A 163 -8.71 -24.10 70.10
CA LYS A 163 -9.05 -22.91 70.89
C LYS A 163 -10.31 -23.13 71.73
N MET A 164 -11.36 -23.71 71.14
CA MET A 164 -12.59 -24.01 71.87
C MET A 164 -12.33 -25.03 72.99
N GLU A 165 -11.57 -26.08 72.71
CA GLU A 165 -11.24 -27.10 73.72
C GLU A 165 -10.36 -26.52 74.83
N ASN A 166 -9.38 -25.67 74.50
CA ASN A 166 -8.57 -24.98 75.50
C ASN A 166 -9.42 -24.06 76.38
N GLN A 167 -10.43 -23.39 75.81
CA GLN A 167 -11.37 -22.60 76.58
C GLN A 167 -12.23 -23.46 77.50
N ARG A 168 -12.78 -24.58 76.99
CA ARG A 168 -13.55 -25.55 77.78
C ARG A 168 -12.73 -26.08 78.97
N LEU A 169 -11.48 -26.45 78.73
CA LEU A 169 -10.56 -26.92 79.78
C LEU A 169 -10.22 -25.81 80.78
N LYS A 170 -10.07 -24.55 80.34
CA LYS A 170 -9.89 -23.42 81.25
C LYS A 170 -11.10 -23.19 82.15
N ASP A 171 -12.30 -23.31 81.59
CA ASP A 171 -13.54 -23.16 82.35
C ASP A 171 -13.70 -24.30 83.36
N GLU A 172 -13.38 -25.53 82.97
CA GLU A 172 -13.35 -26.72 83.82
C GLU A 172 -12.31 -26.59 84.96
N ASN A 173 -11.07 -26.22 84.62
CA ASN A 173 -10.02 -25.95 85.61
C ASN A 173 -10.43 -24.82 86.57
N GLY A 174 -11.04 -23.76 86.05
CA GLY A 174 -11.58 -22.67 86.86
C GLY A 174 -12.68 -23.15 87.82
N ALA A 175 -13.53 -24.08 87.39
CA ALA A 175 -14.54 -24.70 88.24
C ALA A 175 -13.89 -25.56 89.35
N LEU A 176 -12.91 -26.39 89.01
CA LEU A 176 -12.18 -27.23 89.96
C LEU A 176 -11.43 -26.39 91.00
N ILE A 177 -10.72 -25.34 90.58
CA ILE A 177 -10.05 -24.41 91.50
C ILE A 177 -11.06 -23.81 92.48
N ARG A 178 -12.24 -23.39 92.02
CA ARG A 178 -13.31 -22.89 92.90
C ARG A 178 -13.76 -23.94 93.91
N VAL A 179 -13.94 -25.20 93.49
CA VAL A 179 -14.33 -26.31 94.38
C VAL A 179 -13.26 -26.56 95.44
N ILE A 180 -12.00 -26.71 95.03
CA ILE A 180 -10.86 -26.90 95.94
C ILE A 180 -10.79 -25.73 96.94
N THR A 181 -10.91 -24.49 96.47
CA THR A 181 -10.85 -23.30 97.34
C THR A 181 -11.96 -23.28 98.40
N LYS A 182 -13.15 -23.82 98.10
CA LYS A 182 -14.25 -23.96 99.07
C LYS A 182 -14.02 -25.08 100.09
N LEU A 183 -13.35 -26.15 99.69
CA LEU A 183 -13.05 -27.31 100.55
C LEU A 183 -11.78 -27.10 101.41
N SER A 184 -10.88 -26.21 101.00
CA SER A 184 -9.63 -25.90 101.71
C SER A 184 -9.73 -24.74 102.72
N LYS A 185 -10.95 -24.27 103.01
CA LYS A 185 -11.24 -23.32 104.10
C LYS A 185 -11.90 -24.06 105.26
#